data_AF-A0AAJ2AN95-F1
#
_entry.id   AF-A0AAJ2AN95-F1
#
_cell.length_a   1.000
_cell.length_b   1.000
_cell.length_c   1.000
_cell.angle_alpha   90.00
_cell.angle_beta   90.00
_cell.angle_gamma   90.00
#
_symmetry.space_group_name_H-M   'P 1'
#
loop_
_entity.id
_entity.type
_entity.pdbx_description
1 polymer ?
#
loop_
_entity_poly.entity_id
_entity_poly.type
_entity_poly.pdbx_seq_one_letter_code
_entity_poly.pdbx_strand_id
1 'polypeptide(L)' 'MAGDNSYKPGEIVKVSGIYSVVHDDGKDTFEVTCVEGEHFPPTRSGKGAHFELKYAATHSHKHGELTGTEARG' A
#
# COMPACT_ATOMS: atom_id res chain seq x y z
N MET A 1 3.23 15.20 -5.84
CA MET A 1 1.92 14.89 -6.45
C MET A 1 1.08 14.21 -5.38
N ALA A 2 0.28 14.97 -4.65
CA ALA A 2 -0.67 14.42 -3.68
C ALA A 2 -1.98 14.22 -4.45
N GLY A 3 -2.12 13.05 -5.07
CA GLY A 3 -3.39 12.65 -5.66
C GLY A 3 -4.21 11.96 -4.58
N ASP A 4 -5.44 12.39 -4.43
CA ASP A 4 -6.53 11.80 -3.64
C ASP A 4 -6.82 10.35 -4.07
N ASN A 5 -5.84 9.46 -3.89
CA ASN A 5 -5.94 8.07 -4.32
C ASN A 5 -6.48 7.25 -3.14
N SER A 6 -7.79 7.37 -2.95
CA SER A 6 -8.58 6.44 -2.16
C SER A 6 -8.82 5.17 -2.98
N TYR A 7 -8.28 4.04 -2.53
CA TYR A 7 -8.44 2.74 -3.18
C TYR A 7 -9.48 1.90 -2.43
N LYS A 8 -10.16 0.99 -3.12
CA LYS A 8 -11.20 0.13 -2.57
C LYS A 8 -10.67 -1.27 -2.26
N PRO A 9 -11.30 -1.98 -1.30
CA PRO A 9 -11.02 -3.39 -1.05
C PRO A 9 -11.16 -4.21 -2.34
N GLY A 10 -10.21 -5.11 -2.59
CA GLY A 10 -10.18 -5.95 -3.78
C GLY A 10 -9.60 -5.29 -5.05
N GLU A 11 -9.29 -3.99 -5.04
CA GLU A 11 -8.53 -3.38 -6.14
C GLU A 11 -7.07 -3.86 -6.14
N ILE A 12 -6.45 -3.82 -7.33
CA ILE A 12 -5.02 -4.12 -7.46
C ILE A 12 -4.22 -2.93 -6.94
N VAL A 13 -3.30 -3.23 -6.03
CA VAL A 13 -2.34 -2.27 -5.48
C VAL A 13 -1.39 -1.85 -6.60
N LYS A 14 -1.37 -0.55 -6.91
CA LYS A 14 -0.52 0.01 -7.97
C LYS A 14 0.88 0.42 -7.50
N VAL A 15 1.03 0.67 -6.21
CA VAL A 15 2.28 1.17 -5.60
C VAL A 15 2.46 0.45 -4.28
N SER A 16 3.63 -0.12 -4.03
CA SER A 16 3.92 -0.72 -2.73
C SER A 16 4.10 0.36 -1.68
N GLY A 17 3.70 0.08 -0.45
CA GLY A 17 3.83 1.07 0.60
C GLY A 17 2.97 0.80 1.81
N ILE A 18 2.94 1.81 2.68
CA ILE A 18 2.06 1.86 3.83
C ILE A 18 0.80 2.62 3.44
N TYR A 19 -0.33 1.96 3.65
CA TYR A 19 -1.67 2.46 3.39
C TYR A 19 -2.43 2.64 4.70
N SER A 20 -3.13 3.76 4.85
CA SER A 20 -4.07 3.96 5.94
C SER A 20 -5.44 3.46 5.51
N VAL A 21 -6.02 2.54 6.28
CA VAL A 21 -7.40 2.10 6.12
C VAL A 21 -8.28 3.13 6.81
N VAL A 22 -9.14 3.78 6.04
CA VAL A 22 -10.09 4.78 6.53
C VAL A 22 -11.49 4.23 6.36
N HIS A 23 -12.17 4.03 7.49
CA HIS A 23 -13.56 3.61 7.52
C HIS A 23 -14.50 4.82 7.38
N ASP A 24 -15.64 4.67 6.68
CA ASP A 24 -16.62 5.75 6.48
C ASP A 24 -17.18 6.32 7.80
N ASP A 25 -17.17 5.53 8.87
CA ASP A 25 -17.61 5.97 10.21
C ASP A 25 -16.55 6.78 10.97
N GLY A 26 -15.34 6.90 10.43
CA GLY A 26 -14.26 7.76 10.93
C GLY A 26 -13.69 7.39 12.29
N LYS A 27 -14.15 6.28 12.91
CA LYS A 27 -13.71 5.87 14.26
C LYS A 27 -12.47 4.99 14.28
N ASP A 28 -12.28 4.19 13.25
CA ASP A 28 -11.18 3.24 13.16
C ASP A 28 -10.32 3.57 11.94
N THR A 29 -9.08 3.97 12.18
CA THR A 29 -8.06 4.08 11.14
C THR A 29 -6.80 3.36 11.59
N PHE A 30 -6.23 2.55 10.72
CA PHE A 30 -5.00 1.83 11.00
C PHE A 30 -4.15 1.71 9.74
N GLU A 31 -2.87 1.44 9.92
CA GLU A 31 -1.90 1.36 8.82
C GLU A 31 -1.63 -0.10 8.47
N VAL A 32 -1.57 -0.38 7.16
CA VAL A 32 -1.27 -1.69 6.61
C VAL A 32 -0.21 -1.57 5.52
N THR A 33 0.63 -2.59 5.37
CA THR A 33 1.54 -2.68 4.24
C THR A 33 0.84 -3.36 3.07
N CYS A 34 0.85 -2.73 1.89
CA CYS A 34 0.35 -3.33 0.66
C CYS A 34 1.45 -3.37 -0.39
N VAL A 35 1.44 -4.41 -1.22
CA VAL A 35 2.47 -4.69 -2.23
C VAL A 35 1.85 -4.57 -3.63
N GLU A 36 2.54 -3.86 -4.51
CA GLU A 36 2.24 -3.70 -5.93
C GLU A 36 1.94 -5.05 -6.58
N GLY A 37 0.81 -5.13 -7.26
CA GLY A 37 0.33 -6.35 -7.93
C GLY A 37 -0.54 -7.25 -7.05
N GLU A 38 -0.53 -7.10 -5.72
CA GLU A 38 -1.49 -7.77 -4.84
C GLU A 38 -2.84 -7.04 -4.80
N HIS A 39 -3.86 -7.69 -4.23
CA HIS A 39 -5.15 -7.06 -3.98
C HIS A 39 -5.18 -6.40 -2.61
N PHE A 40 -5.83 -5.24 -2.51
CA PHE A 40 -6.18 -4.67 -1.22
C PHE A 40 -7.05 -5.66 -0.43
N PRO A 41 -6.77 -5.87 0.87
CA PRO A 41 -7.46 -6.86 1.67
C PRO A 41 -8.96 -6.57 1.75
N PRO A 42 -9.82 -7.60 1.74
CA PRO A 42 -11.26 -7.41 1.87
C PRO A 42 -11.60 -6.89 3.28
N THR A 43 -12.48 -5.91 3.36
CA THR A 43 -12.94 -5.38 4.64
C THR A 43 -14.10 -6.22 5.16
N ARG A 44 -13.93 -6.81 6.36
CA ARG A 44 -14.80 -7.85 6.92
C ARG A 44 -16.27 -7.42 7.11
N SER A 45 -16.57 -6.12 7.12
CA SER A 45 -17.86 -5.60 7.53
C SER A 45 -18.74 -5.05 6.41
N GLY A 46 -18.31 -5.04 5.14
CA GLY A 46 -19.13 -4.53 4.02
C GLY A 46 -19.54 -3.05 4.09
N LYS A 47 -19.24 -2.37 5.21
CA LYS A 47 -19.30 -0.92 5.37
C LYS A 47 -18.07 -0.33 4.72
N GLY A 48 -18.29 0.71 3.90
CA GLY A 48 -17.25 1.28 3.06
C GLY A 48 -16.04 1.69 3.89
N ALA A 49 -14.91 1.19 3.43
CA ALA A 49 -13.61 1.56 3.90
C ALA A 49 -12.75 1.69 2.65
N HIS A 50 -11.85 2.67 2.67
CA HIS A 50 -10.94 2.93 1.58
C HIS A 50 -9.52 2.98 2.12
N PHE A 51 -8.57 2.79 1.21
CA PHE A 51 -7.15 2.78 1.51
C PHE A 51 -6.55 4.06 0.96
N GLU A 52 -5.77 4.78 1.77
CA GLU A 52 -5.04 5.96 1.35
C GLU A 52 -3.54 5.70 1.45
N LEU A 53 -2.79 5.96 0.39
CA LEU A 53 -1.33 5.79 0.42
C LEU A 53 -0.69 6.85 1.31
N LYS A 54 -0.06 6.43 2.42
CA LYS A 54 0.70 7.31 3.32
C LYS A 54 2.16 7.41 2.92
N TYR A 55 2.79 6.28 2.67
CA TYR A 55 4.21 6.20 2.34
C TYR A 55 4.43 5.21 1.21
N ALA A 56 4.86 5.71 0.05
CA ALA A 56 5.30 4.86 -1.05
C ALA A 56 6.64 4.21 -0.71
N ALA A 57 6.77 2.93 -1.01
CA ALA A 57 7.98 2.14 -0.83
C ALA A 57 8.38 1.50 -2.17
N THR A 58 9.64 1.66 -2.54
CA THR A 58 10.21 0.99 -3.71
C THR A 58 10.59 -0.44 -3.33
N HIS A 59 10.25 -1.42 -4.17
CA HIS A 59 10.72 -2.79 -3.98
C HIS A 59 12.25 -2.81 -3.94
N SER A 60 12.85 -3.47 -2.95
CA SER A 60 14.30 -3.56 -2.80
C SER A 60 14.98 -4.07 -4.06
N HIS A 61 14.40 -5.08 -4.73
CA HIS A 61 14.92 -5.65 -5.97
C HIS A 61 14.80 -4.74 -7.20
N LYS A 62 14.05 -3.63 -7.12
CA LYS A 62 13.97 -2.57 -8.15
C LYS A 62 14.78 -1.32 -7.75
N HIS A 63 15.31 -1.27 -6.53
CA HIS A 63 16.03 -0.11 -6.03
C HIS A 63 17.47 -0.13 -6.54
N GLY A 64 17.83 0.84 -7.38
CA GLY A 64 19.13 0.86 -8.09
C GLY A 64 20.36 0.82 -7.17
N GLU A 65 20.28 1.36 -5.95
CA GLU A 65 21.37 1.26 -4.96
C GLU A 65 21.43 -0.10 -4.24
N LEU A 66 20.36 -0.88 -4.25
CA LEU A 66 20.29 -2.23 -3.65
C LEU A 66 20.44 -3.34 -4.69
N THR A 67 20.37 -3.02 -5.98
CA THR A 67 20.86 -3.89 -7.05
C THR A 67 22.39 -3.87 -7.09
N GLY A 68 23.01 -4.14 -5.95
CA GLY A 68 24.45 -4.33 -5.84
C GLY A 68 24.78 -5.79 -6.08
N THR A 69 25.55 -6.07 -7.13
CA THR A 69 26.45 -7.23 -7.13
C THR A 69 27.40 -7.05 -5.96
N GLU A 70 27.07 -7.62 -4.80
CA GLU A 70 28.07 -7.83 -3.76
C GLU A 70 29.12 -8.77 -4.34
N ALA A 71 30.20 -8.18 -4.85
CA ALA A 71 31.41 -8.89 -5.20
C ALA A 71 31.91 -9.58 -3.93
N ARG A 72 31.77 -10.91 -3.88
CA ARG A 72 32.42 -11.74 -2.88
C ARG A 72 33.93 -11.54 -3.05
N GLY A 73 34.54 -10.79 -2.12
CA GLY A 73 35.97 -10.76 -1.87
C GLY A 73 36.33 -11.71 -0.75
#